data_AF-A0A0P0KZ72-F1
#
_entry.id   AF-A0A0P0KZ72-F1
#
_cell.length_a   1.000
_cell.length_b   1.000
_cell.length_c   1.000
_cell.angle_alpha   90.00
_cell.angle_beta   90.00
_cell.angle_gamma   90.00
#
_symmetry.space_group_name_H-M   'P 1'
#
loop_
_entity.id
_entity.type
_entity.pdbx_description
1 polymer ?
#
loop_
_entity_poly.entity_id
_entity_poly.type
_entity_poly.pdbx_seq_one_letter_code
_entity_poly.pdbx_strand_id
1 'polypeptide(L)'
;MFIRCNLKKKYHNDIELHISCFRLGDHRSLETVPLTVMHIIFLRRHNLIVKKLENETSWSPEVLYQEAKRIVIAELQHVTYNEFLPRVLGPWITFTFGLRPAFLYRESYSPFVDPRTTSGFSVAAYRFGHSLVRNIHDQIGPNGSPNDNLLLKDHFDKLETHLKDFTGGNTEGFARWMKSDHKSRSDGTFVDGLQNNLFRCEDEPNCPMGAGVTKAFDLAALNIQRGRDHGLPSYTQWRYWCTGRRAFIFTPNYFGLSDHTYFEANILRNTYRHVDDIDLFTGGLTETRLPGALLGPTFTCILALQFSNYKRGDRFFYERPDPIMAFTPGTLNWSFTT
;
A
#
# COMPACT_ATOMS: atom_id res chain seq x y z
N MET A 1 -10.88 5.34 -18.80
CA MET A 1 -10.57 6.70 -19.29
C MET A 1 -9.12 6.67 -19.74
N PHE A 2 -8.93 6.44 -21.03
CA PHE A 2 -7.63 6.49 -21.69
C PHE A 2 -7.40 7.94 -22.10
N ILE A 3 -6.25 8.50 -21.81
CA ILE A 3 -5.85 9.79 -22.39
C ILE A 3 -4.82 9.47 -23.46
N ARG A 4 -5.02 10.00 -24.67
CA ARG A 4 -3.95 10.01 -25.67
C ARG A 4 -2.76 10.73 -25.07
N CYS A 5 -1.70 10.00 -24.78
CA CYS A 5 -0.43 10.59 -24.41
C CYS A 5 0.48 10.43 -25.60
N ASN A 6 1.07 11.54 -26.05
CA ASN A 6 2.09 11.50 -27.08
C ASN A 6 3.39 10.95 -26.48
N LEU A 7 3.43 9.65 -26.20
CA LEU A 7 4.70 8.94 -26.03
C LEU A 7 5.26 8.71 -27.43
N LYS A 8 6.22 9.55 -27.83
CA LYS A 8 6.94 9.41 -29.09
C LYS A 8 7.88 8.20 -29.00
N LYS A 9 7.41 7.03 -29.42
CA LYS A 9 8.31 5.89 -29.69
C LYS A 9 8.83 6.06 -31.12
N LYS A 10 10.09 6.48 -31.26
CA LYS A 10 10.71 6.72 -32.56
C LYS A 10 11.06 5.37 -33.20
N TYR A 11 10.17 4.84 -34.04
CA TYR A 11 10.50 3.72 -34.93
C TYR A 11 11.13 4.23 -36.23
N HIS A 12 11.91 3.38 -36.88
CA HIS A 12 12.76 3.69 -38.03
C HIS A 12 12.03 4.08 -39.33
N ASN A 13 10.75 4.42 -39.28
CA ASN A 13 9.97 5.07 -40.34
C ASN A 13 8.86 5.88 -39.64
N ASP A 14 8.58 7.10 -40.11
CA ASP A 14 7.72 8.14 -39.52
C ASP A 14 6.25 7.70 -39.25
N ILE A 15 6.03 6.81 -38.29
CA ILE A 15 4.71 6.43 -37.77
C ILE A 15 4.63 6.96 -36.34
N GLU A 16 3.91 8.07 -36.13
CA GLU A 16 3.52 8.51 -34.78
C GLU A 16 2.44 7.56 -34.24
N LEU A 17 2.85 6.61 -33.39
CA LEU A 17 1.91 5.81 -32.62
C LEU A 17 1.35 6.66 -31.47
N HIS A 18 0.06 7.03 -31.57
CA HIS A 18 -0.66 7.64 -30.46
C HIS A 18 -1.00 6.58 -29.41
N ILE A 19 -0.12 6.40 -28.42
CA ILE A 19 -0.36 5.46 -27.33
C ILE A 19 -1.27 6.12 -26.29
N SER A 20 -2.35 5.42 -25.93
CA SER A 20 -3.21 5.87 -24.84
C SER A 20 -2.59 5.48 -23.49
N CYS A 21 -2.33 6.46 -22.62
CA CYS A 21 -1.89 6.21 -21.25
C CYS A 21 -3.07 6.27 -20.27
N PHE A 22 -2.86 5.69 -19.10
CA PHE A 22 -3.73 5.88 -17.95
C PHE A 22 -3.45 7.24 -17.32
N ARG A 23 -4.49 8.01 -17.02
CA ARG A 23 -4.42 9.16 -16.12
C ARG A 23 -5.36 8.92 -14.97
N LEU A 24 -4.79 8.82 -13.78
CA LEU A 24 -5.49 8.48 -12.54
C LEU A 24 -5.09 9.48 -11.46
N GLY A 25 -5.76 9.40 -10.30
CA GLY A 25 -5.54 10.35 -9.20
C GLY A 25 -4.17 10.25 -8.52
N ASP A 26 -3.45 9.14 -8.72
CA ASP A 26 -2.07 8.94 -8.26
C ASP A 26 -1.15 8.68 -9.46
N HIS A 27 0.04 9.29 -9.46
CA HIS A 27 1.00 9.22 -10.56
C HIS A 27 1.69 7.86 -10.68
N ARG A 28 1.68 7.05 -9.62
CA ARG A 28 2.30 5.71 -9.57
C ARG A 28 1.35 4.62 -10.01
N SER A 29 0.19 4.97 -10.56
CA SER A 29 -0.85 4.01 -10.92
C SER A 29 -0.42 2.93 -11.91
N LEU A 30 0.75 3.08 -12.55
CA LEU A 30 1.34 2.14 -13.51
C LEU A 30 2.57 1.40 -12.98
N GLU A 31 2.93 1.60 -11.72
CA GLU A 31 4.10 0.97 -11.11
C GLU A 31 4.02 -0.56 -11.22
N THR A 32 2.85 -1.16 -10.99
CA THR A 32 2.64 -2.59 -11.21
C THR A 32 1.25 -2.87 -11.75
N VAL A 33 1.07 -3.97 -12.48
CA VAL A 33 -0.25 -4.35 -13.04
C VAL A 33 -1.32 -4.52 -11.93
N PRO A 34 -1.06 -5.21 -10.80
CA PRO A 34 -2.02 -5.29 -9.70
C PRO A 34 -2.46 -3.92 -9.14
N LEU A 35 -1.54 -2.95 -9.08
CA LEU A 35 -1.89 -1.59 -8.65
C LEU A 35 -2.83 -0.91 -9.66
N THR A 36 -2.55 -1.03 -10.95
CA THR A 36 -3.43 -0.51 -12.02
C THR A 36 -4.84 -1.14 -11.92
N VAL A 37 -4.92 -2.44 -11.66
CA VAL A 37 -6.20 -3.16 -11.48
C VAL A 37 -7.00 -2.53 -10.34
N MET A 38 -6.39 -2.24 -9.19
CA MET A 38 -7.08 -1.58 -8.07
C MET A 38 -7.62 -0.20 -8.45
N HIS A 39 -6.85 0.61 -9.18
CA HIS A 39 -7.33 1.89 -9.68
C HIS A 39 -8.52 1.74 -10.64
N ILE A 40 -8.49 0.75 -11.53
CA ILE A 40 -9.58 0.48 -12.47
C ILE A 40 -10.84 0.02 -11.72
N ILE A 41 -10.71 -0.82 -10.69
CA ILE A 41 -11.84 -1.28 -9.86
C ILE A 41 -12.58 -0.08 -9.26
N PHE A 42 -11.87 0.83 -8.58
CA PHE A 42 -12.51 1.99 -7.95
C PHE A 42 -13.05 3.01 -8.97
N LEU A 43 -12.39 3.16 -10.12
CA LEU A 43 -12.92 3.97 -11.22
C LEU A 43 -14.24 3.41 -11.77
N ARG A 44 -14.29 2.09 -12.03
CA ARG A 44 -15.51 1.42 -12.50
C ARG A 44 -16.61 1.48 -11.45
N ARG A 45 -16.27 1.32 -10.16
CA ARG A 45 -17.21 1.45 -9.03
C ARG A 45 -17.82 2.84 -8.97
N HIS A 46 -17.02 3.90 -9.06
CA HIS A 46 -17.51 5.27 -9.14
C HIS A 46 -18.54 5.44 -10.26
N ASN A 47 -18.21 5.03 -11.49
CA ASN A 47 -19.10 5.19 -12.63
C ASN A 47 -20.38 4.34 -12.53
N LEU A 48 -20.30 3.17 -11.89
CA LEU A 48 -21.48 2.36 -11.59
C LEU A 48 -22.43 3.08 -10.63
N ILE A 49 -21.88 3.70 -9.58
CA ILE A 49 -22.67 4.47 -8.62
C ILE A 49 -23.31 5.68 -9.30
N VAL A 50 -22.57 6.44 -10.11
CA VAL A 50 -23.10 7.58 -10.88
C VAL A 50 -24.30 7.16 -11.73
N LYS A 51 -24.17 6.09 -12.53
CA LYS A 51 -25.27 5.58 -13.38
C LYS A 51 -26.51 5.18 -12.58
N LYS A 52 -26.30 4.61 -11.38
CA LYS A 52 -27.42 4.26 -10.50
C LYS A 52 -28.11 5.51 -9.97
N LEU A 53 -27.36 6.48 -9.47
CA LEU A 53 -27.89 7.74 -8.94
C LEU A 53 -28.58 8.57 -10.03
N GLU A 54 -28.08 8.56 -11.26
CA GLU A 54 -28.68 9.25 -12.41
C GLU A 54 -30.08 8.68 -12.74
N ASN A 55 -30.29 7.38 -12.56
CA ASN A 55 -31.60 6.75 -12.78
C ASN A 55 -32.59 6.99 -11.64
N GLU A 56 -32.10 7.21 -10.42
CA GLU A 56 -32.91 7.33 -9.20
C GLU A 56 -33.17 8.80 -8.79
N THR A 57 -32.44 9.76 -9.37
CA THR A 57 -32.48 11.17 -8.97
C THR A 57 -32.48 12.11 -10.17
N SER A 58 -32.88 13.36 -9.96
CA SER A 58 -32.75 14.45 -10.93
C SER A 58 -31.57 15.37 -10.63
N TRP A 59 -30.51 14.83 -10.00
CA TRP A 59 -29.35 15.61 -9.56
C TRP A 59 -28.49 16.07 -10.74
N SER A 60 -27.80 17.20 -10.54
CA SER A 60 -26.86 17.71 -11.54
C SER A 60 -25.60 16.82 -11.63
N PRO A 61 -24.85 16.87 -12.75
CA PRO A 61 -23.62 16.09 -12.91
C PRO A 61 -22.59 16.29 -11.78
N GLU A 62 -22.47 17.51 -11.24
CA GLU A 62 -21.58 17.82 -10.12
C GLU A 62 -22.00 17.09 -8.84
N VAL A 63 -23.30 17.11 -8.53
CA VAL A 63 -23.83 16.43 -7.34
C VAL A 63 -23.65 14.92 -7.47
N LEU A 64 -23.95 14.35 -8.65
CA LEU A 64 -23.72 12.93 -8.93
C LEU A 64 -22.26 12.52 -8.71
N TYR A 65 -21.31 13.33 -9.18
CA TYR A 65 -19.88 13.10 -8.99
C TYR A 65 -19.49 13.13 -7.50
N GLN A 66 -19.87 14.17 -6.77
CA GLN A 66 -19.49 14.30 -5.35
C GLN A 66 -20.11 13.19 -4.50
N GLU A 67 -21.34 12.78 -4.79
CA GLU A 67 -22.01 11.70 -4.07
C GLU A 67 -21.38 10.33 -4.36
N ALA A 68 -21.09 10.03 -5.63
CA ALA A 68 -20.38 8.80 -5.98
C ALA A 68 -18.97 8.76 -5.37
N LYS A 69 -18.24 9.88 -5.40
CA LYS A 69 -16.94 10.01 -4.73
C LYS A 69 -17.05 9.78 -3.22
N ARG A 70 -18.05 10.37 -2.57
CA ARG A 70 -18.31 10.22 -1.13
C ARG A 70 -18.52 8.74 -0.76
N ILE A 71 -19.34 8.02 -1.53
CA ILE A 71 -19.59 6.58 -1.34
C ILE A 71 -18.31 5.76 -1.53
N VAL A 72 -17.54 6.01 -2.59
CA VAL A 72 -16.27 5.28 -2.85
C VAL A 72 -15.25 5.52 -1.72
N ILE A 73 -15.17 6.75 -1.19
CA ILE A 73 -14.31 7.05 -0.03
C ILE A 73 -14.75 6.24 1.19
N ALA A 74 -16.06 6.14 1.45
CA ALA A 74 -16.61 5.36 2.55
C ALA A 74 -16.32 3.85 2.39
N GLU A 75 -16.44 3.31 1.17
CA GLU A 75 -16.06 1.92 0.85
C GLU A 75 -14.58 1.67 1.14
N LEU A 76 -13.70 2.56 0.69
CA LEU A 76 -12.26 2.44 0.93
C LEU A 76 -11.93 2.53 2.42
N GLN A 77 -12.54 3.47 3.15
CA GLN A 77 -12.39 3.60 4.60
C GLN A 77 -12.90 2.34 5.32
N HIS A 78 -14.07 1.82 4.96
CA HIS A 78 -14.61 0.64 5.61
C HIS A 78 -13.74 -0.59 5.39
N VAL A 79 -13.37 -0.91 4.14
CA VAL A 79 -12.47 -2.05 3.84
C VAL A 79 -11.15 -1.91 4.60
N THR A 80 -10.59 -0.69 4.65
CA THR A 80 -9.34 -0.43 5.38
C THR A 80 -9.48 -0.75 6.86
N TYR A 81 -10.48 -0.19 7.54
CA TYR A 81 -10.60 -0.30 9.00
C TYR A 81 -11.29 -1.60 9.48
N ASN A 82 -12.16 -2.19 8.66
CA ASN A 82 -12.90 -3.41 8.97
C ASN A 82 -12.13 -4.69 8.60
N GLU A 83 -11.39 -4.67 7.49
CA GLU A 83 -10.80 -5.89 6.93
C GLU A 83 -9.27 -5.85 6.96
N PHE A 84 -8.66 -4.77 6.48
CA PHE A 84 -7.20 -4.68 6.36
C PHE A 84 -6.51 -4.51 7.71
N LEU A 85 -6.86 -3.49 8.49
CA LEU A 85 -6.19 -3.18 9.76
C LEU A 85 -6.23 -4.33 10.79
N PRO A 86 -7.35 -5.05 11.00
CA PRO A 86 -7.36 -6.20 11.91
C PRO A 86 -6.39 -7.32 11.52
N ARG A 87 -6.10 -7.48 10.21
CA ARG A 87 -5.15 -8.49 9.72
C ARG A 87 -3.71 -8.02 9.85
N VAL A 88 -3.46 -6.73 9.67
CA VAL A 88 -2.11 -6.14 9.76
C VAL A 88 -1.66 -5.97 11.21
N LEU A 89 -2.49 -5.35 12.04
CA LEU A 89 -2.16 -4.97 13.42
C LEU A 89 -2.52 -6.06 14.44
N GLY A 90 -3.34 -7.02 14.04
CA GLY A 90 -3.93 -8.02 14.93
C GLY A 90 -5.17 -7.51 15.67
N PRO A 91 -6.01 -8.43 16.18
CA PRO A 91 -7.31 -8.08 16.75
C PRO A 91 -7.20 -7.24 18.03
N TRP A 92 -6.21 -7.52 18.88
CA TRP A 92 -6.05 -6.82 20.16
C TRP A 92 -5.69 -5.34 19.97
N ILE A 93 -4.69 -5.04 19.15
CA ILE A 93 -4.28 -3.65 18.87
C ILE A 93 -5.42 -2.88 18.20
N THR A 94 -6.07 -3.50 17.21
CA THR A 94 -7.16 -2.86 16.48
C THR A 94 -8.33 -2.51 17.42
N PHE A 95 -8.62 -3.37 18.40
CA PHE A 95 -9.61 -3.12 19.44
C PHE A 95 -9.16 -1.98 20.37
N THR A 96 -7.95 -2.05 20.93
CA THR A 96 -7.42 -1.05 21.88
C THR A 96 -7.37 0.36 21.30
N PHE A 97 -7.05 0.49 20.01
CA PHE A 97 -7.03 1.79 19.33
C PHE A 97 -8.41 2.22 18.79
N GLY A 98 -9.48 1.43 18.99
CA GLY A 98 -10.84 1.76 18.55
C GLY A 98 -10.98 1.87 17.03
N LEU A 99 -10.13 1.18 16.28
CA LEU A 99 -10.03 1.34 14.83
C LEU A 99 -11.20 0.68 14.09
N ARG A 100 -11.73 -0.43 14.63
CA ARG A 100 -12.86 -1.11 14.01
C ARG A 100 -14.08 -0.18 13.88
N PRO A 101 -14.78 -0.28 12.74
CA PRO A 101 -16.09 0.33 12.57
C PRO A 101 -17.08 -0.02 13.68
N ALA A 102 -17.98 0.91 13.99
CA ALA A 102 -19.18 0.66 14.77
C ALA A 102 -20.29 0.07 13.89
N PHE A 103 -21.31 -0.53 14.53
CA PHE A 103 -22.46 -1.07 13.80
C PHE A 103 -23.35 0.01 13.17
N LEU A 104 -23.36 1.22 13.75
CA LEU A 104 -24.10 2.37 13.23
C LEU A 104 -23.13 3.55 13.09
N TYR A 105 -23.23 4.52 14.00
CA TYR A 105 -22.36 5.68 14.03
C TYR A 105 -21.39 5.59 15.21
N ARG A 106 -20.25 6.27 15.05
CA ARG A 106 -19.34 6.57 16.15
C ARG A 106 -18.80 7.98 15.97
N GLU A 107 -19.12 8.86 16.91
CA GLU A 107 -18.42 10.13 16.99
C GLU A 107 -17.04 9.90 17.61
N SER A 108 -16.01 10.06 16.79
CA SER A 108 -14.61 9.93 17.19
C SER A 108 -13.75 11.10 16.72
N TYR A 109 -14.36 12.05 16.00
CA TYR A 109 -13.67 13.22 15.50
C TYR A 109 -13.28 14.15 16.64
N SER A 110 -12.07 14.69 16.54
CA SER A 110 -11.60 15.78 17.36
C SER A 110 -10.81 16.75 16.49
N PRO A 111 -11.14 18.05 16.49
CA PRO A 111 -10.37 19.05 15.76
C PRO A 111 -8.95 19.26 16.34
N PHE A 112 -8.65 18.69 17.51
CA PHE A 112 -7.35 18.76 18.16
C PHE A 112 -6.42 17.59 17.78
N VAL A 113 -6.90 16.63 17.00
CA VAL A 113 -6.06 15.55 16.46
C VAL A 113 -5.41 16.03 15.17
N ASP A 114 -4.10 15.82 15.03
CA ASP A 114 -3.37 16.10 13.80
C ASP A 114 -3.46 14.89 12.85
N PRO A 115 -4.21 14.98 11.73
CA PRO A 115 -4.36 13.89 10.78
C PRO A 115 -3.20 13.81 9.78
N ARG A 116 -2.17 14.66 9.87
CA ARG A 116 -1.06 14.63 8.92
C ARG A 116 -0.29 13.31 9.01
N THR A 117 0.21 12.87 7.87
CA THR A 117 1.06 11.68 7.76
C THR A 117 2.43 11.95 8.36
N THR A 118 2.83 11.15 9.35
CA THR A 118 4.15 11.24 9.96
C THR A 118 5.23 10.59 9.08
N SER A 119 6.45 11.11 9.11
CA SER A 119 7.57 10.53 8.35
C SER A 119 7.88 9.10 8.78
N GLY A 120 7.78 8.77 10.08
CA GLY A 120 7.98 7.40 10.58
C GLY A 120 7.00 6.40 9.95
N PHE A 121 5.75 6.83 9.72
CA PHE A 121 4.76 6.03 9.01
C PHE A 121 5.07 5.89 7.51
N SER A 122 5.19 6.99 6.77
CA SER A 122 5.26 6.95 5.30
C SER A 122 6.62 6.52 4.74
N VAL A 123 7.70 6.83 5.44
CA VAL A 123 9.06 6.56 4.99
C VAL A 123 9.55 5.18 5.41
N ALA A 124 9.05 4.65 6.53
CA ALA A 124 9.49 3.36 7.06
C ALA A 124 8.33 2.38 7.29
N ALA A 125 7.47 2.63 8.29
CA ALA A 125 6.61 1.58 8.81
C ALA A 125 5.59 1.07 7.79
N TYR A 126 4.94 1.95 7.01
CA TYR A 126 3.95 1.55 6.00
C TYR A 126 4.57 0.89 4.75
N ARG A 127 5.90 0.83 4.67
CA ARG A 127 6.65 0.10 3.63
C ARG A 127 6.84 -1.38 3.95
N PHE A 128 6.34 -1.87 5.09
CA PHE A 128 6.34 -3.30 5.41
C PHE A 128 5.70 -4.16 4.29
N GLY A 129 4.75 -3.58 3.55
CA GLY A 129 4.08 -4.25 2.43
C GLY A 129 5.04 -4.75 1.34
N HIS A 130 6.23 -4.16 1.24
CA HIS A 130 7.24 -4.60 0.27
C HIS A 130 7.74 -6.04 0.54
N SER A 131 7.74 -6.54 1.78
CA SER A 131 8.08 -7.96 2.05
C SER A 131 6.95 -8.92 1.68
N LEU A 132 5.74 -8.41 1.47
CA LEU A 132 4.56 -9.20 1.11
C LEU A 132 4.42 -9.43 -0.41
N VAL A 133 5.21 -8.73 -1.22
CA VAL A 133 5.13 -8.77 -2.68
C VAL A 133 5.65 -10.10 -3.21
N ARG A 134 4.99 -10.63 -4.25
CA ARG A 134 5.34 -11.87 -4.94
C ARG A 134 6.25 -11.56 -6.13
N ASN A 135 7.15 -12.48 -6.47
CA ASN A 135 8.03 -12.30 -7.62
C ASN A 135 7.35 -12.58 -8.96
N ILE A 136 6.24 -13.31 -8.92
CA ILE A 136 5.42 -13.69 -10.07
C ILE A 136 4.04 -13.13 -9.83
N HIS A 137 3.54 -12.38 -10.80
CA HIS A 137 2.16 -11.93 -10.88
C HIS A 137 1.50 -12.68 -12.02
N ASP A 138 0.35 -13.28 -11.79
CA ASP A 138 -0.27 -14.18 -12.75
C ASP A 138 -1.71 -13.74 -13.05
N GLN A 139 -2.32 -14.39 -14.03
CA GLN A 139 -3.72 -14.19 -14.38
C GLN A 139 -4.46 -15.50 -14.27
N ILE A 140 -5.70 -15.46 -13.78
CA ILE A 140 -6.56 -16.64 -13.77
C ILE A 140 -7.66 -16.43 -14.80
N GLY A 141 -7.76 -17.31 -15.79
CA GLY A 141 -8.81 -17.29 -16.81
C GLY A 141 -10.21 -17.53 -16.21
N PRO A 142 -11.29 -17.31 -16.98
CA PRO A 142 -12.66 -17.54 -16.51
C PRO A 142 -12.94 -18.99 -16.08
N ASN A 143 -12.21 -19.94 -16.65
CA ASN A 143 -12.27 -21.37 -16.34
C ASN A 143 -11.36 -21.79 -15.16
N GLY A 144 -10.67 -20.85 -14.51
CA GLY A 144 -9.74 -21.13 -13.43
C GLY A 144 -8.32 -21.52 -13.86
N SER A 145 -8.01 -21.53 -15.16
CA SER A 145 -6.67 -21.86 -15.65
C SER A 145 -5.69 -20.69 -15.43
N PRO A 146 -4.48 -20.93 -14.89
CA PRO A 146 -3.40 -19.94 -14.84
C PRO A 146 -2.98 -19.49 -16.24
N ASN A 147 -2.58 -18.22 -16.40
CA ASN A 147 -2.16 -17.67 -17.68
C ASN A 147 -1.07 -16.59 -17.52
N ASP A 148 0.04 -16.81 -18.23
CA ASP A 148 1.14 -15.89 -18.51
C ASP A 148 2.25 -15.67 -17.46
N ASN A 149 2.14 -16.12 -16.18
CA ASN A 149 3.26 -16.14 -15.20
C ASN A 149 4.24 -14.94 -15.30
N LEU A 150 3.71 -13.72 -15.20
CA LEU A 150 4.46 -12.51 -15.46
C LEU A 150 5.41 -12.20 -14.30
N LEU A 151 6.71 -12.10 -14.57
CA LEU A 151 7.69 -11.72 -13.55
C LEU A 151 7.52 -10.24 -13.17
N LEU A 152 7.65 -9.96 -11.88
CA LEU A 152 7.51 -8.61 -11.32
C LEU A 152 8.39 -7.58 -12.03
N LYS A 153 9.65 -7.95 -12.30
CA LYS A 153 10.64 -7.09 -12.98
C LYS A 153 10.20 -6.64 -14.38
N ASP A 154 9.29 -7.37 -15.04
CA ASP A 154 8.97 -7.18 -16.45
C ASP A 154 7.78 -6.24 -16.68
N HIS A 155 7.18 -5.66 -15.62
CA HIS A 155 6.01 -4.79 -15.77
C HIS A 155 6.05 -3.50 -14.95
N PHE A 156 7.21 -3.14 -14.38
CA PHE A 156 7.40 -1.84 -13.75
C PHE A 156 7.32 -0.72 -14.78
N ASP A 157 6.29 0.13 -14.68
CA ASP A 157 6.01 1.27 -15.58
C ASP A 157 5.97 0.94 -17.09
N LYS A 158 5.83 -0.35 -17.46
CA LYS A 158 5.81 -0.78 -18.86
C LYS A 158 4.41 -0.76 -19.43
N LEU A 159 4.03 0.35 -20.05
CA LEU A 159 2.68 0.54 -20.61
C LEU A 159 2.25 -0.58 -21.58
N GLU A 160 3.18 -1.16 -22.35
CA GLU A 160 2.87 -2.26 -23.28
C GLU A 160 2.35 -3.50 -22.55
N THR A 161 2.99 -3.88 -21.43
CA THR A 161 2.55 -5.01 -20.60
C THR A 161 1.15 -4.73 -20.05
N HIS A 162 0.95 -3.54 -19.47
CA HIS A 162 -0.37 -3.12 -18.98
C HIS A 162 -1.42 -3.16 -20.11
N LEU A 163 -1.15 -2.56 -21.28
CA LEU A 163 -2.10 -2.54 -22.41
C LEU A 163 -2.38 -3.92 -23.00
N LYS A 164 -1.38 -4.80 -23.12
CA LYS A 164 -1.57 -6.20 -23.53
C LYS A 164 -2.51 -6.92 -22.56
N ASP A 165 -2.33 -6.67 -21.27
CA ASP A 165 -3.14 -7.25 -20.20
C ASP A 165 -4.52 -6.59 -20.04
N PHE A 166 -4.80 -5.48 -20.76
CA PHE A 166 -6.08 -4.78 -20.65
C PHE A 166 -6.91 -4.77 -21.92
N THR A 167 -6.30 -4.85 -23.11
CA THR A 167 -7.03 -4.86 -24.39
C THR A 167 -7.71 -6.20 -24.70
N GLY A 168 -7.38 -7.27 -23.96
CA GLY A 168 -8.02 -8.60 -24.05
C GLY A 168 -9.05 -8.94 -22.96
N GLY A 169 -9.42 -8.01 -22.07
CA GLY A 169 -10.36 -8.30 -20.96
C GLY A 169 -9.73 -9.00 -19.75
N ASN A 170 -8.43 -8.75 -19.54
CA ASN A 170 -7.60 -9.46 -18.56
C ASN A 170 -7.41 -8.70 -17.23
N THR A 171 -8.07 -7.53 -17.04
CA THR A 171 -8.20 -6.90 -15.70
C THR A 171 -8.81 -7.88 -14.71
N GLU A 172 -9.85 -8.58 -15.16
CA GLU A 172 -10.60 -9.57 -14.40
C GLU A 172 -9.74 -10.81 -14.11
N GLY A 173 -8.81 -11.15 -15.00
CA GLY A 173 -7.87 -12.26 -14.81
C GLY A 173 -6.90 -11.99 -13.66
N PHE A 174 -6.29 -10.80 -13.65
CA PHE A 174 -5.46 -10.36 -12.53
C PHE A 174 -6.27 -10.19 -11.25
N ALA A 175 -7.49 -9.64 -11.30
CA ALA A 175 -8.33 -9.51 -10.12
C ALA A 175 -8.67 -10.89 -9.51
N ARG A 176 -8.93 -11.90 -10.35
CA ARG A 176 -9.12 -13.29 -9.89
C ARG A 176 -7.86 -13.87 -9.26
N TRP A 177 -6.70 -13.61 -9.85
CA TRP A 177 -5.41 -14.02 -9.28
C TRP A 177 -5.16 -13.35 -7.92
N MET A 178 -5.30 -12.03 -7.82
CA MET A 178 -5.11 -11.27 -6.58
C MET A 178 -6.01 -11.76 -5.43
N LYS A 179 -7.22 -12.23 -5.76
CA LYS A 179 -8.14 -12.84 -4.79
C LYS A 179 -7.68 -14.23 -4.33
N SER A 180 -7.06 -14.99 -5.23
CA SER A 180 -6.82 -16.43 -5.03
C SER A 180 -5.41 -16.76 -4.55
N ASP A 181 -4.41 -15.99 -4.98
CA ASP A 181 -3.01 -16.23 -4.64
C ASP A 181 -2.66 -15.70 -3.24
N HIS A 182 -1.61 -16.28 -2.67
CA HIS A 182 -1.09 -15.89 -1.37
C HIS A 182 0.02 -14.87 -1.52
N LYS A 183 0.02 -13.87 -0.64
CA LYS A 183 1.16 -12.97 -0.46
C LYS A 183 2.43 -13.71 -0.01
N SER A 184 3.59 -13.07 -0.19
CA SER A 184 4.85 -13.52 0.41
C SER A 184 4.80 -13.46 1.94
N ARG A 185 5.79 -14.07 2.58
CA ARG A 185 5.93 -14.08 4.04
C ARG A 185 6.24 -12.66 4.53
N SER A 186 5.72 -12.32 5.71
CA SER A 186 5.96 -11.00 6.34
C SER A 186 7.26 -11.04 7.14
N ASP A 187 8.40 -11.16 6.48
CA ASP A 187 9.72 -11.26 7.14
C ASP A 187 10.70 -10.23 6.58
N GLY A 188 11.96 -10.31 7.01
CA GLY A 188 13.03 -9.41 6.59
C GLY A 188 13.59 -9.69 5.19
N THR A 189 12.91 -10.49 4.36
CA THR A 189 13.36 -10.85 3.02
C THR A 189 12.53 -10.19 1.92
N PHE A 190 13.13 -10.07 0.73
CA PHE A 190 12.53 -9.45 -0.43
C PHE A 190 12.69 -10.35 -1.64
N VAL A 191 11.72 -10.30 -2.54
CA VAL A 191 11.80 -11.02 -3.81
C VAL A 191 12.81 -10.37 -4.74
N ASP A 192 13.41 -11.17 -5.62
CA ASP A 192 14.45 -10.73 -6.54
C ASP A 192 14.02 -9.55 -7.45
N GLY A 193 12.75 -9.53 -7.87
CA GLY A 193 12.16 -8.43 -8.63
C GLY A 193 12.18 -7.07 -7.93
N LEU A 194 12.20 -7.05 -6.59
CA LEU A 194 12.31 -5.83 -5.80
C LEU A 194 13.73 -5.53 -5.34
N GLN A 195 14.52 -6.55 -5.01
CA GLN A 195 15.84 -6.36 -4.43
C GLN A 195 16.94 -6.18 -5.48
N ASN A 196 16.84 -6.85 -6.64
CA ASN A 196 17.91 -6.84 -7.64
C ASN A 196 17.47 -6.31 -9.01
N ASN A 197 16.16 -6.28 -9.28
CA ASN A 197 15.62 -5.98 -10.61
C ASN A 197 14.55 -4.87 -10.60
N LEU A 198 14.52 -3.99 -9.58
CA LEU A 198 13.54 -2.91 -9.51
C LEU A 198 13.79 -1.89 -10.64
N PHE A 199 12.75 -1.59 -11.43
CA PHE A 199 12.83 -0.69 -12.61
C PHE A 199 14.01 -0.98 -13.55
N ARG A 200 14.32 -2.27 -13.79
CA ARG A 200 15.43 -2.67 -14.66
C ARG A 200 15.25 -2.09 -16.07
N CYS A 201 16.28 -1.39 -16.56
CA CYS A 201 16.30 -0.75 -17.88
C CYS A 201 17.42 -1.24 -18.80
N GLU A 202 17.93 -2.45 -18.58
CA GLU A 202 19.10 -2.96 -19.31
C GLU A 202 18.96 -2.96 -20.83
N ASP A 203 17.77 -3.34 -21.30
CA ASP A 203 17.41 -3.44 -22.71
C ASP A 203 16.82 -2.14 -23.29
N GLU A 204 16.69 -1.09 -22.47
CA GLU A 204 16.07 0.17 -22.87
C GLU A 204 17.11 1.15 -23.47
N PRO A 205 16.86 1.70 -24.67
CA PRO A 205 17.81 2.57 -25.36
C PRO A 205 18.10 3.88 -24.62
N ASN A 206 17.21 4.32 -23.72
CA ASN A 206 17.34 5.55 -22.92
C ASN A 206 17.39 5.25 -21.42
N CYS A 207 18.03 4.16 -21.01
CA CYS A 207 18.22 3.84 -19.59
C CYS A 207 18.93 5.02 -18.88
N PRO A 208 18.32 5.64 -17.85
CA PRO A 208 18.87 6.82 -17.19
C PRO A 208 20.10 6.53 -16.32
N MET A 209 20.49 5.25 -16.21
CA MET A 209 21.63 4.81 -15.41
C MET A 209 22.93 4.92 -16.23
N GLY A 210 24.01 5.37 -15.59
CA GLY A 210 25.30 5.59 -16.24
C GLY A 210 25.95 4.31 -16.79
N ALA A 211 26.98 4.48 -17.61
CA ALA A 211 27.81 3.36 -18.05
C ALA A 211 28.56 2.74 -16.85
N GLY A 212 28.61 1.41 -16.76
CA GLY A 212 29.35 0.69 -15.73
C GLY A 212 28.65 0.57 -14.36
N VAL A 213 27.40 0.99 -14.23
CA VAL A 213 26.57 0.73 -13.04
C VAL A 213 25.49 -0.33 -13.33
N THR A 214 25.02 -1.00 -12.28
CA THR A 214 23.86 -1.89 -12.37
C THR A 214 22.67 -1.11 -12.93
N LYS A 215 22.04 -1.62 -13.99
CA LYS A 215 20.89 -0.98 -14.66
C LYS A 215 19.55 -1.32 -14.00
N ALA A 216 19.55 -1.45 -12.66
CA ALA A 216 18.40 -1.77 -11.83
C ALA A 216 18.63 -1.24 -10.41
N PHE A 217 17.55 -0.99 -9.67
CA PHE A 217 17.58 -0.56 -8.28
C PHE A 217 17.32 -1.72 -7.29
N ASP A 218 17.67 -1.47 -6.03
CA ASP A 218 17.30 -2.30 -4.87
C ASP A 218 16.30 -1.54 -3.98
N LEU A 219 15.06 -2.02 -3.90
CA LEU A 219 14.00 -1.37 -3.13
C LEU A 219 14.28 -1.38 -1.62
N ALA A 220 14.88 -2.45 -1.09
CA ALA A 220 15.20 -2.53 0.34
C ALA A 220 16.29 -1.51 0.71
N ALA A 221 17.35 -1.43 -0.10
CA ALA A 221 18.39 -0.42 0.04
C ALA A 221 17.82 1.01 -0.11
N LEU A 222 16.92 1.23 -1.06
CA LEU A 222 16.24 2.52 -1.23
C LEU A 222 15.40 2.89 0.00
N ASN A 223 14.71 1.95 0.65
CA ASN A 223 13.93 2.23 1.86
C ASN A 223 14.84 2.64 3.02
N ILE A 224 15.97 1.95 3.20
CA ILE A 224 16.99 2.29 4.20
C ILE A 224 17.56 3.69 3.92
N GLN A 225 18.01 3.92 2.69
CA GLN A 225 18.61 5.20 2.31
C GLN A 225 17.59 6.35 2.39
N ARG A 226 16.32 6.11 2.06
CA ARG A 226 15.23 7.10 2.20
C ARG A 226 14.97 7.44 3.66
N GLY A 227 15.07 6.47 4.58
CA GLY A 227 14.98 6.74 6.01
C GLY A 227 16.05 7.73 6.48
N ARG A 228 17.29 7.56 6.00
CA ARG A 228 18.42 8.45 6.30
C ARG A 228 18.25 9.83 5.68
N ASP A 229 17.85 9.89 4.41
CA ASP A 229 17.53 11.12 3.67
C ASP A 229 16.49 11.98 4.42
N HIS A 230 15.45 11.34 4.95
CA HIS A 230 14.40 12.01 5.73
C HIS A 230 14.79 12.28 7.20
N GLY A 231 16.02 11.97 7.62
CA GLY A 231 16.49 12.18 8.99
C GLY A 231 15.67 11.42 10.03
N LEU A 232 15.19 10.21 9.71
CA LEU A 232 14.45 9.41 10.68
C LEU A 232 15.34 9.06 11.88
N PRO A 233 14.83 9.19 13.12
CA PRO A 233 15.53 8.67 14.29
C PRO A 233 15.79 7.16 14.19
N SER A 234 16.75 6.68 14.98
CA SER A 234 17.11 5.27 15.06
C SER A 234 15.91 4.39 15.42
N TYR A 235 15.98 3.11 15.02
CA TYR A 235 15.02 2.10 15.44
C TYR A 235 14.84 2.07 16.97
N THR A 236 15.93 2.13 17.73
CA THR A 236 15.89 2.07 19.20
C THR A 236 15.15 3.25 19.83
N GLN A 237 15.19 4.43 19.21
CA GLN A 237 14.44 5.60 19.65
C GLN A 237 12.94 5.43 19.42
N TRP A 238 12.56 4.95 18.23
CA TRP A 238 11.17 4.64 17.91
C TRP A 238 10.61 3.52 18.77
N ARG A 239 11.40 2.46 18.98
CA ARG A 239 11.07 1.35 19.86
C ARG A 239 10.81 1.84 21.29
N TYR A 240 11.68 2.70 21.82
CA TYR A 240 11.49 3.29 23.15
C TYR A 240 10.20 4.13 23.21
N TRP A 241 9.95 4.96 22.20
CA TRP A 241 8.73 5.77 22.16
C TRP A 241 7.46 4.93 22.09
N CYS A 242 7.47 3.81 21.35
CA CYS A 242 6.33 2.92 21.22
C CYS A 242 6.10 1.96 22.39
N THR A 243 7.18 1.46 23.01
CA THR A 243 7.10 0.33 23.97
C THR A 243 7.64 0.67 25.35
N GLY A 244 8.26 1.84 25.53
CA GLY A 244 9.02 2.19 26.72
C GLY A 244 10.35 1.44 26.86
N ARG A 245 10.74 0.60 25.89
CA ARG A 245 11.96 -0.21 25.95
C ARG A 245 12.98 0.26 24.92
N ARG A 246 14.14 0.72 25.40
CA ARG A 246 15.31 0.98 24.56
C ARG A 246 16.21 -0.25 24.54
N ALA A 247 16.79 -0.56 23.39
CA ALA A 247 17.83 -1.59 23.29
C ALA A 247 19.20 -0.91 23.43
N PHE A 248 20.05 -1.43 24.30
CA PHE A 248 21.43 -0.95 24.51
C PHE A 248 22.48 -1.92 23.96
N ILE A 249 22.08 -3.16 23.72
CA ILE A 249 22.92 -4.23 23.18
C ILE A 249 22.13 -5.00 22.12
N PHE A 250 22.84 -5.69 21.22
CA PHE A 250 22.22 -6.51 20.18
C PHE A 250 21.57 -7.79 20.73
N THR A 251 21.96 -8.28 21.91
CA THR A 251 21.43 -9.53 22.47
C THR A 251 19.90 -9.47 22.65
N PRO A 252 19.15 -10.50 22.26
CA PRO A 252 17.69 -10.51 22.36
C PRO A 252 17.24 -10.83 23.80
N ASN A 253 17.47 -9.89 24.71
CA ASN A 253 17.09 -9.98 26.11
C ASN A 253 16.47 -8.66 26.59
N TYR A 254 16.13 -8.58 27.87
CA TYR A 254 15.47 -7.42 28.48
C TYR A 254 16.16 -6.07 28.21
N PHE A 255 17.50 -6.04 28.15
CA PHE A 255 18.29 -4.82 27.92
C PHE A 255 18.63 -4.56 26.45
N GLY A 256 18.29 -5.49 25.56
CA GLY A 256 18.63 -5.42 24.14
C GLY A 256 17.41 -5.57 23.23
N LEU A 257 17.61 -6.31 22.14
CA LEU A 257 16.62 -6.52 21.08
C LEU A 257 15.59 -7.60 21.49
N SER A 258 14.86 -7.39 22.60
CA SER A 258 13.92 -8.38 23.13
C SER A 258 12.77 -8.75 22.18
N ASP A 259 12.56 -7.94 21.14
CA ASP A 259 11.52 -8.14 20.14
C ASP A 259 12.04 -8.90 18.90
N HIS A 260 13.32 -9.29 18.87
CA HIS A 260 13.96 -10.05 17.79
C HIS A 260 14.29 -11.46 18.25
N THR A 261 14.39 -12.42 17.32
CA THR A 261 14.98 -13.72 17.67
C THR A 261 16.50 -13.62 17.70
N TYR A 262 17.16 -14.66 18.23
CA TYR A 262 18.63 -14.75 18.20
C TYR A 262 19.21 -14.65 16.78
N PHE A 263 18.49 -15.12 15.77
CA PHE A 263 18.94 -15.07 14.39
C PHE A 263 18.97 -13.63 13.85
N GLU A 264 17.85 -12.89 13.92
CA GLU A 264 17.79 -11.52 13.42
C GLU A 264 18.70 -10.59 14.25
N ALA A 265 18.74 -10.75 15.56
CA ALA A 265 19.65 -10.00 16.43
C ALA A 265 21.13 -10.17 16.03
N ASN A 266 21.54 -11.39 15.65
CA ASN A 266 22.90 -11.66 15.20
C ASN A 266 23.19 -11.05 13.81
N ILE A 267 22.22 -11.07 12.90
CA ILE A 267 22.36 -10.38 11.60
C ILE A 267 22.54 -8.88 11.81
N LEU A 268 21.71 -8.25 12.64
CA LEU A 268 21.80 -6.84 12.97
C LEU A 268 23.16 -6.50 13.60
N ARG A 269 23.65 -7.33 14.53
CA ARG A 269 24.98 -7.18 15.15
C ARG A 269 26.12 -7.21 14.13
N ASN A 270 26.01 -8.05 13.10
CA ASN A 270 27.04 -8.16 12.06
C ASN A 270 26.94 -7.06 11.00
N THR A 271 25.82 -6.33 10.96
CA THR A 271 25.54 -5.30 9.96
C THR A 271 25.81 -3.90 10.48
N TYR A 272 25.43 -3.62 11.73
CA TYR A 272 25.52 -2.30 12.36
C TYR A 272 26.62 -2.26 13.43
N ARG A 273 27.32 -1.13 13.53
CA ARG A 273 28.41 -0.95 14.51
C ARG A 273 27.88 -0.82 15.93
N HIS A 274 26.77 -0.09 16.09
CA HIS A 274 26.09 0.10 17.36
C HIS A 274 24.58 -0.13 17.20
N VAL A 275 23.89 -0.51 18.29
CA VAL A 275 22.44 -0.81 18.24
C VAL A 275 21.61 0.44 17.87
N ASP A 276 22.10 1.62 18.23
CA ASP A 276 21.48 2.90 17.87
C ASP A 276 21.72 3.30 16.39
N ASP A 277 22.55 2.58 15.64
CA ASP A 277 22.74 2.80 14.20
C ASP A 277 21.66 2.09 13.35
N ILE A 278 20.85 1.22 13.96
CA ILE A 278 19.83 0.44 13.25
C ILE A 278 18.79 1.39 12.65
N ASP A 279 18.64 1.36 11.33
CA ASP A 279 17.62 2.13 10.61
C ASP A 279 16.21 1.66 11.01
N LEU A 280 15.25 2.58 11.19
CA LEU A 280 13.88 2.25 11.59
C LEU A 280 13.26 1.16 10.69
N PHE A 281 13.47 1.26 9.38
CA PHE A 281 12.93 0.30 8.43
C PHE A 281 13.44 -1.12 8.71
N THR A 282 14.76 -1.29 8.81
CA THR A 282 15.41 -2.58 9.05
C THR A 282 15.03 -3.15 10.41
N GLY A 283 15.10 -2.34 11.47
CA GLY A 283 14.83 -2.78 12.83
C GLY A 283 13.38 -3.22 13.02
N GLY A 284 12.41 -2.42 12.54
CA GLY A 284 11.00 -2.75 12.68
C GLY A 284 10.50 -3.89 11.80
N LEU A 285 11.08 -4.09 10.61
CA LEU A 285 10.71 -5.20 9.71
C LEU A 285 11.18 -6.55 10.24
N THR A 286 12.28 -6.57 11.00
CA THR A 286 12.90 -7.79 11.54
C THR A 286 12.38 -8.17 12.93
N GLU A 287 11.45 -7.40 13.50
CA GLU A 287 10.81 -7.76 14.76
C GLU A 287 9.97 -9.04 14.63
N THR A 288 9.90 -9.78 15.74
CA THR A 288 8.99 -10.89 15.94
C THR A 288 7.56 -10.37 15.90
N ARG A 289 6.73 -11.02 15.08
CA ARG A 289 5.34 -10.61 14.88
C ARG A 289 4.52 -10.76 16.16
N LEU A 290 3.61 -9.81 16.39
CA LEU A 290 2.61 -9.94 17.45
C LEU A 290 1.60 -11.05 17.12
N PRO A 291 0.97 -11.69 18.13
CA PRO A 291 -0.04 -12.72 17.91
C PRO A 291 -1.19 -12.22 17.02
N GLY A 292 -1.41 -12.92 15.90
CA GLY A 292 -2.46 -12.58 14.94
C GLY A 292 -2.21 -11.32 14.09
N ALA A 293 -1.01 -10.75 14.14
CA ALA A 293 -0.59 -9.60 13.36
C ALA A 293 0.45 -9.98 12.28
N LEU A 294 0.67 -9.08 11.32
CA LEU A 294 1.77 -9.19 10.35
C LEU A 294 3.07 -8.53 10.81
N LEU A 295 2.99 -7.74 11.88
CA LEU A 295 4.01 -6.79 12.29
C LEU A 295 4.46 -7.03 13.74
N GLY A 296 5.69 -6.63 14.04
CA GLY A 296 6.18 -6.52 15.41
C GLY A 296 5.67 -5.28 16.14
N PRO A 297 6.03 -5.11 17.42
CA PRO A 297 5.48 -4.07 18.29
C PRO A 297 5.72 -2.65 17.80
N THR A 298 6.90 -2.32 17.24
CA THR A 298 7.23 -0.94 16.87
C THR A 298 6.43 -0.49 15.65
N PHE A 299 6.43 -1.27 14.56
CA PHE A 299 5.63 -0.94 13.39
C PHE A 299 4.13 -0.98 13.67
N THR A 300 3.67 -1.94 14.49
CA THR A 300 2.27 -2.00 14.88
C THR A 300 1.82 -0.73 15.61
N CYS A 301 2.63 -0.24 16.55
CA CYS A 301 2.38 1.03 17.25
C CYS A 301 2.32 2.22 16.27
N ILE A 302 3.31 2.37 15.37
CA ILE A 302 3.37 3.49 14.42
C ILE A 302 2.14 3.47 13.49
N LEU A 303 1.77 2.32 12.93
CA LEU A 303 0.59 2.20 12.07
C LEU A 303 -0.70 2.45 12.86
N ALA A 304 -0.86 1.84 14.04
CA ALA A 304 -2.07 1.98 14.84
C ALA A 304 -2.31 3.45 15.23
N LEU A 305 -1.26 4.17 15.62
CA LEU A 305 -1.39 5.60 15.90
C LEU A 305 -1.75 6.40 14.65
N GLN A 306 -1.06 6.18 13.53
CA GLN A 306 -1.33 6.95 12.31
C GLN A 306 -2.77 6.73 11.81
N PHE A 307 -3.25 5.48 11.79
CA PHE A 307 -4.64 5.19 11.40
C PHE A 307 -5.65 5.71 12.43
N SER A 308 -5.32 5.71 13.73
CA SER A 308 -6.17 6.37 14.74
C SER A 308 -6.28 7.87 14.47
N ASN A 309 -5.17 8.52 14.11
CA ASN A 309 -5.15 9.94 13.77
C ASN A 309 -5.91 10.25 12.48
N TYR A 310 -5.78 9.41 11.44
CA TYR A 310 -6.59 9.55 10.23
C TYR A 310 -8.09 9.44 10.53
N LYS A 311 -8.51 8.47 11.35
CA LYS A 311 -9.93 8.32 11.72
C LYS A 311 -10.43 9.49 12.57
N ARG A 312 -9.69 9.86 13.62
CA ARG A 312 -10.13 10.85 14.61
C ARG A 312 -9.90 12.29 14.17
N GLY A 313 -8.99 12.55 13.25
CA GLY A 313 -8.75 13.89 12.70
C GLY A 313 -9.54 14.17 11.41
N ASP A 314 -10.23 13.17 10.84
CA ASP A 314 -11.03 13.33 9.63
C ASP A 314 -12.48 13.73 9.96
N ARG A 315 -12.81 14.99 9.66
CA ARG A 315 -14.18 15.51 9.79
C ARG A 315 -15.16 14.79 8.86
N PHE A 316 -14.70 14.17 7.79
CA PHE A 316 -15.51 13.47 6.80
C PHE A 316 -15.46 11.94 6.94
N PHE A 317 -14.94 11.41 8.05
CA PHE A 317 -14.91 9.97 8.28
C PHE A 317 -16.33 9.38 8.22
N TYR A 318 -16.51 8.30 7.45
CA TYR A 318 -17.84 7.85 7.00
C TYR A 318 -18.82 7.45 8.12
N GLU A 319 -18.35 7.09 9.31
CA GLU A 319 -19.17 6.66 10.46
C GLU A 319 -19.67 7.80 11.34
N ARG A 320 -19.33 9.05 11.01
CA ARG A 320 -19.69 10.18 11.87
C ARG A 320 -21.20 10.47 11.79
N PRO A 321 -21.88 10.69 12.92
CA PRO A 321 -23.29 11.10 12.97
C PRO A 321 -23.45 12.61 12.71
N ASP A 322 -22.82 13.11 11.65
CA ASP A 322 -22.92 14.53 11.27
C ASP A 322 -24.22 14.78 10.49
N PRO A 323 -25.07 15.74 10.88
CA PRO A 323 -26.39 15.92 10.26
C PRO A 323 -26.34 16.33 8.78
N ILE A 324 -25.21 16.83 8.31
CA ILE A 324 -25.01 17.26 6.91
C ILE A 324 -24.25 16.18 6.12
N MET A 325 -23.26 15.54 6.74
CA MET A 325 -22.33 14.65 6.05
C MET A 325 -22.62 13.17 6.22
N ALA A 326 -23.36 12.77 7.26
CA ALA A 326 -23.61 11.36 7.56
C ALA A 326 -24.38 10.66 6.45
N PHE A 327 -23.99 9.43 6.18
CA PHE A 327 -24.85 8.48 5.50
C PHE A 327 -26.03 8.12 6.41
N THR A 328 -27.23 7.94 5.87
CA THR A 328 -28.35 7.37 6.65
C THR A 328 -28.02 5.94 7.10
N PRO A 329 -28.64 5.40 8.17
CA PRO A 329 -28.35 4.04 8.64
C PRO A 329 -28.60 2.96 7.56
N GLY A 330 -29.59 3.18 6.68
CA GLY A 330 -29.86 2.28 5.55
C GLY A 330 -28.74 2.26 4.51
N THR A 331 -28.17 3.42 4.19
CA THR A 331 -27.01 3.54 3.29
C THR A 331 -25.72 2.97 3.88
N LEU A 332 -25.51 3.10 5.21
CA LEU A 332 -24.36 2.48 5.87
C LEU A 332 -24.41 0.95 5.78
N ASN A 333 -25.57 0.33 5.96
CA ASN A 333 -25.70 -1.12 5.82
C ASN A 333 -25.61 -1.57 4.35
N TRP A 334 -26.22 -0.85 3.41
CA TRP A 334 -26.24 -1.23 1.99
C TRP A 334 -24.85 -1.23 1.35
N SER A 335 -23.99 -0.28 1.70
CA SER A 335 -22.64 -0.16 1.13
C SER A 335 -21.68 -1.30 1.50
N PHE A 336 -21.99 -2.12 2.51
CA PHE A 336 -21.05 -3.13 3.05
C PHE A 336 -21.59 -4.57 3.05
N THR A 337 -22.80 -4.80 2.52
CA THR A 337 -23.44 -6.14 2.47
C THR A 337 -23.67 -6.69 1.06
N THR A 338 -23.27 -5.98 0.00
CA THR A 338 -23.33 -6.42 -1.40
C THR A 338 -21.95 -6.41 -2.02
#